data_AF-A0A2R6L8P0-F1
#
_entry.id   AF-A0A2R6L8P0-F1
#
_cell.length_a   1.000
_cell.length_b   1.000
_cell.length_c   1.000
_cell.angle_alpha   90.00
_cell.angle_beta   90.00
_cell.angle_gamma   90.00
#
_symmetry.space_group_name_H-M   'P 1'
#
loop_
_entity.id
_entity.type
_entity.pdbx_description
1 polymer ?
#
loop_
_entity_poly.entity_id
_entity_poly.type
_entity_poly.pdbx_seq_one_letter_code
_entity_poly.pdbx_strand_id
1 'polypeptide(L)'
;MFHEITDDPGAKTPAELQELYEAELLAVVDRYGLEAVAAASDVDEATLCALRDGDSPELELELELEAAASVLAVADDAPDADTIATVSRDALLMGMTTAVLDVEAVASGLDGELEAREVQSKIEGRFPMTLEEFARLHRYIESRT
;
A
#
# COMPACT_ATOMS: atom_id res chain seq x y z
N MET A 1 -1.94 8.48 5.87
CA MET A 1 -1.96 7.00 5.68
C MET A 1 -2.14 6.67 4.21
N PHE A 2 -1.92 5.44 3.74
CA PHE A 2 -1.93 5.15 2.29
C PHE A 2 -3.26 5.50 1.61
N HIS A 3 -4.38 5.15 2.23
CA HIS A 3 -5.72 5.44 1.69
C HIS A 3 -6.08 6.94 1.66
N GLU A 4 -5.28 7.81 2.29
CA GLU A 4 -5.50 9.27 2.32
C GLU A 4 -4.62 10.01 1.30
N ILE A 5 -3.73 9.31 0.58
CA ILE A 5 -2.77 9.95 -0.36
C ILE A 5 -3.49 10.56 -1.56
N THR A 6 -4.66 10.04 -1.92
CA THR A 6 -5.48 10.55 -3.02
C THR A 6 -6.95 10.59 -2.63
N ASP A 7 -7.65 11.65 -3.02
CA ASP A 7 -9.09 11.82 -2.79
C ASP A 7 -9.95 11.00 -3.79
N ASP A 8 -9.36 10.50 -4.88
CA ASP A 8 -10.07 9.72 -5.91
C ASP A 8 -9.22 8.51 -6.38
N PRO A 9 -9.07 7.48 -5.53
CA PRO A 9 -8.34 6.26 -5.88
C PRO A 9 -9.07 5.44 -6.96
N GLY A 10 -10.41 5.48 -7.02
CA GLY A 10 -11.21 4.72 -7.98
C GLY A 10 -11.00 5.14 -9.45
N ALA A 11 -10.66 6.40 -9.70
CA ALA A 11 -10.38 6.93 -11.04
C ALA A 11 -8.96 6.62 -11.56
N LYS A 12 -8.07 6.07 -10.73
CA LYS A 12 -6.68 5.75 -11.09
C LYS A 12 -6.55 4.36 -11.69
N THR A 13 -5.45 4.12 -12.37
CA THR A 13 -4.94 2.76 -12.65
C THR A 13 -4.19 2.23 -11.42
N PRO A 14 -4.02 0.90 -11.28
CA PRO A 14 -3.22 0.34 -10.19
C PRO A 14 -1.78 0.88 -10.15
N ALA A 15 -1.14 1.02 -11.32
CA ALA A 15 0.20 1.56 -11.44
C ALA A 15 0.28 3.03 -10.99
N GLU A 16 -0.67 3.89 -11.41
CA GLU A 16 -0.69 5.29 -10.95
C GLU A 16 -0.88 5.41 -9.43
N LEU A 17 -1.65 4.50 -8.81
CA LEU A 17 -1.80 4.49 -7.34
C LEU A 17 -0.54 4.02 -6.64
N GLN A 18 0.11 2.99 -7.17
CA GLN A 18 1.38 2.52 -6.65
C GLN A 18 2.44 3.63 -6.73
N GLU A 19 2.57 4.31 -7.87
CA GLU A 19 3.48 5.45 -8.03
C GLU A 19 3.19 6.57 -7.02
N LEU A 20 1.92 6.85 -6.72
CA LEU A 20 1.55 7.83 -5.70
C LEU A 20 2.00 7.42 -4.30
N TYR A 21 1.86 6.14 -3.95
CA TYR A 21 2.33 5.64 -2.66
C TYR A 21 3.85 5.68 -2.57
N GLU A 22 4.54 5.23 -3.61
CA GLU A 22 6.01 5.28 -3.70
C GLU A 22 6.54 6.71 -3.63
N ALA A 23 5.87 7.67 -4.28
CA ALA A 23 6.23 9.09 -4.19
C ALA A 23 6.11 9.63 -2.76
N GLU A 24 5.11 9.20 -1.98
CA GLU A 24 4.99 9.58 -0.57
C GLU A 24 6.09 8.95 0.28
N LEU A 25 6.44 7.69 0.04
CA LEU A 25 7.58 7.04 0.69
C LEU A 25 8.89 7.78 0.38
N LEU A 26 9.09 8.18 -0.87
CA LEU A 26 10.24 8.97 -1.30
C LEU A 26 10.29 10.35 -0.64
N ALA A 27 9.14 11.00 -0.47
CA ALA A 27 9.09 12.27 0.24
C ALA A 27 9.59 12.15 1.69
N VAL A 28 9.35 11.00 2.34
CA VAL A 28 9.91 10.70 3.66
C VAL A 28 11.42 10.45 3.58
N VAL A 29 11.87 9.61 2.64
CA VAL A 29 13.30 9.34 2.41
C VAL A 29 14.09 10.61 2.14
N ASP A 30 13.59 11.50 1.29
CA ASP A 30 14.24 12.76 0.94
C ASP A 30 14.29 13.74 2.12
N ARG A 31 13.28 13.71 2.99
CA ARG A 31 13.20 14.60 4.15
C ARG A 31 14.14 14.19 5.28
N TYR A 32 14.16 12.92 5.63
CA TYR A 32 14.90 12.41 6.80
C TYR A 32 16.26 11.81 6.43
N GLY A 33 16.49 11.55 5.15
CA GLY A 33 17.72 10.96 4.62
C GLY A 33 17.69 9.44 4.62
N LEU A 34 18.24 8.85 3.57
CA LEU A 34 18.18 7.41 3.31
C LEU A 34 18.74 6.55 4.46
N GLU A 35 19.94 6.88 4.97
CA GLU A 35 20.58 6.14 6.06
C GLU A 35 19.75 6.19 7.36
N ALA A 36 19.14 7.34 7.65
CA ALA A 36 18.32 7.51 8.85
C ALA A 36 17.01 6.73 8.73
N VAL A 37 16.37 6.75 7.56
CA VAL A 37 15.15 5.99 7.30
C VAL A 37 15.43 4.50 7.33
N ALA A 38 16.51 4.01 6.72
CA ALA A 38 16.89 2.60 6.78
C ALA A 38 17.17 2.13 8.22
N ALA A 39 17.72 3.00 9.07
CA ALA A 39 17.97 2.68 10.48
C ALA A 39 16.70 2.70 11.35
N ALA A 40 15.65 3.39 10.92
CA ALA A 40 14.42 3.62 11.69
C ALA A 40 13.19 2.87 11.16
N SER A 41 13.31 2.22 10.00
CA SER A 41 12.25 1.44 9.33
C SER A 41 12.70 -0.01 9.15
N ASP A 42 11.79 -0.87 8.72
CA ASP A 42 12.07 -2.28 8.43
C ASP A 42 12.56 -2.49 6.98
N VAL A 43 12.94 -1.41 6.29
CA VAL A 43 13.37 -1.42 4.89
C VAL A 43 14.87 -1.16 4.79
N ASP A 44 15.59 -2.02 4.09
CA ASP A 44 17.03 -1.86 3.90
C ASP A 44 17.40 -0.73 2.93
N GLU A 45 18.64 -0.24 3.05
CA GLU A 45 19.16 0.84 2.20
C GLU A 45 19.11 0.52 0.70
N ALA A 46 19.25 -0.76 0.33
CA ALA A 46 19.22 -1.17 -1.07
C ALA A 46 17.83 -1.01 -1.68
N THR A 47 16.80 -1.38 -0.92
CA THR A 47 15.39 -1.22 -1.28
C THR A 47 15.00 0.25 -1.34
N LEU A 48 15.44 1.07 -0.38
CA LEU A 48 15.23 2.53 -0.42
C LEU A 48 15.97 3.21 -1.58
N CYS A 49 17.17 2.72 -1.94
CA CYS A 49 17.87 3.20 -3.13
C CYS A 49 17.11 2.83 -4.42
N ALA A 50 16.62 1.59 -4.53
CA ALA A 50 15.84 1.15 -5.69
C ALA A 50 14.54 1.97 -5.84
N LEU A 51 13.85 2.25 -4.73
CA LEU A 51 12.70 3.14 -4.69
C LEU A 51 13.05 4.54 -5.22
N ARG A 52 14.19 5.10 -4.80
CA ARG A 52 14.62 6.47 -5.18
C ARG A 52 15.07 6.58 -6.62
N ASP A 53 15.80 5.59 -7.10
CA ASP A 53 16.40 5.66 -8.42
C ASP A 53 15.32 5.51 -9.52
N GLY A 54 14.07 5.15 -9.15
CA GLY A 54 12.93 4.98 -10.07
C GLY A 54 13.17 3.91 -11.13
N ASP A 55 14.27 3.18 -10.97
CA ASP A 55 14.91 2.31 -11.94
C ASP A 55 15.17 0.98 -11.24
N SER A 56 14.18 0.12 -11.32
CA SER A 56 14.43 -1.12 -12.01
C SER A 56 13.13 -1.54 -12.68
N PRO A 57 12.92 -1.25 -13.97
CA PRO A 57 11.94 -1.96 -14.79
C PRO A 57 12.11 -3.50 -14.77
N GLU A 58 13.17 -3.99 -14.13
CA GLU A 58 13.51 -5.41 -13.89
C GLU A 58 13.21 -5.87 -12.45
N LEU A 59 12.91 -4.97 -11.51
CA LEU A 59 12.48 -5.29 -10.15
C LEU A 59 11.06 -4.76 -9.97
N GLU A 60 10.08 -5.65 -10.12
CA GLU A 60 8.79 -5.50 -9.44
C GLU A 60 9.14 -5.39 -7.95
N LEU A 61 9.19 -4.16 -7.41
CA LEU A 61 9.46 -3.93 -6.00
C LEU A 61 8.25 -4.46 -5.21
N GLU A 62 8.31 -5.74 -4.85
CA GLU A 62 7.36 -6.38 -3.95
C GLU A 62 7.59 -5.88 -2.53
N LEU A 63 7.27 -4.61 -2.27
CA LEU A 63 7.35 -4.01 -0.95
C LEU A 63 6.09 -4.37 -0.17
N GLU A 64 6.26 -5.03 0.97
CA GLU A 64 5.15 -5.33 1.89
C GLU A 64 4.54 -4.04 2.46
N LEU A 65 3.22 -4.03 2.65
CA LEU A 65 2.47 -2.89 3.18
C LEU A 65 3.00 -2.47 4.55
N GLU A 66 3.33 -3.42 5.42
CA GLU A 66 3.92 -3.19 6.74
C GLU A 66 5.31 -2.54 6.63
N ALA A 67 6.14 -3.02 5.71
CA ALA A 67 7.46 -2.44 5.46
C ALA A 67 7.34 -1.01 4.91
N ALA A 68 6.43 -0.77 3.97
CA ALA A 68 6.12 0.57 3.46
C ALA A 68 5.56 1.49 4.58
N ALA A 69 4.70 0.97 5.45
CA ALA A 69 4.18 1.70 6.60
C ALA A 69 5.28 2.09 7.59
N SER A 70 6.29 1.24 7.78
CA SER A 70 7.45 1.55 8.63
C SER A 70 8.27 2.73 8.13
N VAL A 71 8.35 2.93 6.82
CA VAL A 71 8.96 4.11 6.22
C VAL A 71 8.13 5.36 6.53
N LEU A 72 6.81 5.32 6.31
CA LEU A 72 5.92 6.46 6.62
C LEU A 72 5.97 6.86 8.11
N ALA A 73 6.10 5.87 8.99
CA ALA A 73 6.17 6.06 10.44
C ALA A 73 7.44 6.81 10.92
N VAL A 74 8.45 6.99 10.05
CA VAL A 74 9.64 7.79 10.38
C VAL A 74 9.31 9.28 10.52
N ALA A 75 8.21 9.75 9.92
CA ALA A 75 7.83 11.15 10.03
C ALA A 75 7.38 11.55 11.45
N ASP A 76 7.83 12.71 11.94
CA ASP A 76 7.67 13.15 13.34
C ASP A 76 6.22 13.13 13.88
N ASP A 77 5.22 13.33 13.02
CA ASP A 77 3.79 13.36 13.37
C ASP A 77 3.01 12.14 12.84
N ALA A 78 3.70 11.16 12.24
CA ALA A 78 3.06 9.95 11.74
C ALA A 78 2.70 8.99 12.89
N PRO A 79 1.57 8.27 12.79
CA PRO A 79 1.32 7.12 13.65
C PRO A 79 2.42 6.05 13.47
N ASP A 80 2.49 5.10 14.40
CA ASP A 80 3.38 3.95 14.24
C ASP A 80 3.00 3.08 13.02
N ALA A 81 3.98 2.29 12.55
CA ALA A 81 3.86 1.46 11.35
C ALA A 81 2.65 0.51 11.41
N ASP A 82 2.45 -0.15 12.55
CA ASP A 82 1.34 -1.08 12.78
C ASP A 82 -0.03 -0.37 12.63
N THR A 83 -0.13 0.85 13.18
CA THR A 83 -1.33 1.68 13.05
C THR A 83 -1.56 2.07 11.60
N ILE A 84 -0.53 2.54 10.88
CA ILE A 84 -0.65 2.92 9.46
C ILE A 84 -1.13 1.74 8.61
N ALA A 85 -0.53 0.56 8.77
CA ALA A 85 -0.91 -0.64 8.03
C ALA A 85 -2.34 -1.09 8.37
N THR A 86 -2.68 -1.11 9.67
CA THR A 86 -4.01 -1.52 10.14
C THR A 86 -5.12 -0.60 9.64
N VAL A 87 -4.96 0.72 9.79
CA VAL A 87 -5.98 1.66 9.34
C VAL A 87 -6.11 1.66 7.81
N SER A 88 -5.01 1.42 7.09
CA SER A 88 -5.08 1.25 5.62
C SER A 88 -5.90 0.01 5.23
N ARG A 89 -5.77 -1.11 5.94
CA ARG A 89 -6.64 -2.29 5.73
C ARG A 89 -8.08 -2.05 6.14
N ASP A 90 -8.30 -1.35 7.26
CA ASP A 90 -9.65 -0.98 7.71
C ASP A 90 -10.36 -0.11 6.66
N ALA A 91 -9.64 0.77 5.97
CA ALA A 91 -10.18 1.55 4.86
C ALA A 91 -10.70 0.65 3.72
N LEU A 92 -9.97 -0.42 3.36
CA LEU A 92 -10.46 -1.40 2.37
C LEU A 92 -11.77 -2.07 2.84
N LEU A 93 -11.84 -2.48 4.12
CA LEU A 93 -13.02 -3.10 4.69
C LEU A 93 -14.23 -2.14 4.71
N MET A 94 -13.98 -0.87 5.04
CA MET A 94 -14.99 0.20 5.03
C MET A 94 -15.48 0.49 3.61
N GLY A 95 -14.58 0.56 2.63
CA GLY A 95 -14.92 0.70 1.22
C GLY A 95 -15.76 -0.47 0.72
N MET A 96 -15.38 -1.71 1.04
CA MET A 96 -16.17 -2.90 0.70
C MET A 96 -17.57 -2.85 1.29
N THR A 97 -17.69 -2.43 2.55
CA THR A 97 -18.99 -2.29 3.23
C THR A 97 -19.85 -1.23 2.54
N THR A 98 -19.25 -0.12 2.13
CA THR A 98 -19.96 1.00 1.47
C THR A 98 -20.41 0.64 0.06
N ALA A 99 -19.54 -0.01 -0.71
CA ALA A 99 -19.83 -0.51 -2.05
C ALA A 99 -20.69 -1.80 -2.07
N VAL A 100 -21.01 -2.37 -0.89
CA VAL A 100 -21.75 -3.64 -0.74
C VAL A 100 -21.06 -4.78 -1.49
N LEU A 101 -19.74 -4.86 -1.38
CA LEU A 101 -18.91 -5.90 -1.98
C LEU A 101 -18.58 -6.98 -0.96
N ASP A 102 -18.69 -8.24 -1.39
CA ASP A 102 -18.06 -9.36 -0.69
C ASP A 102 -16.70 -9.69 -1.33
N VAL A 103 -15.95 -10.60 -0.69
CA VAL A 103 -14.61 -11.00 -1.15
C VAL A 103 -14.64 -11.74 -2.48
N GLU A 104 -15.74 -12.39 -2.85
CA GLU A 104 -15.90 -13.04 -4.15
C GLU A 104 -16.06 -12.01 -5.27
N ALA A 105 -16.85 -10.97 -5.03
CA ALA A 105 -17.03 -9.84 -5.95
C ALA A 105 -15.75 -9.03 -6.15
N VAL A 106 -14.92 -8.90 -5.11
CA VAL A 106 -13.59 -8.29 -5.21
C VAL A 106 -12.64 -9.18 -6.01
N ALA A 107 -12.51 -10.45 -5.65
CA ALA A 107 -11.63 -11.40 -6.37
C ALA A 107 -11.99 -11.50 -7.86
N SER A 108 -13.29 -11.62 -8.18
CA SER A 108 -13.76 -11.64 -9.57
C SER A 108 -13.51 -10.32 -10.30
N GLY A 109 -13.45 -9.20 -9.59
CA GLY A 109 -13.18 -7.88 -10.15
C GLY A 109 -11.72 -7.59 -10.43
N LEU A 110 -10.83 -8.38 -9.82
CA LEU A 110 -9.39 -8.38 -10.05
C LEU A 110 -8.98 -9.50 -11.02
N ASP A 111 -9.88 -9.91 -11.91
CA ASP A 111 -9.67 -10.96 -12.92
C ASP A 111 -9.17 -12.31 -12.35
N GLY A 112 -9.44 -12.58 -11.07
CA GLY A 112 -9.02 -13.82 -10.40
C GLY A 112 -7.53 -13.89 -10.06
N GLU A 113 -6.81 -12.77 -10.10
CA GLU A 113 -5.39 -12.72 -9.69
C GLU A 113 -5.20 -13.03 -8.21
N LEU A 114 -6.21 -12.73 -7.38
CA LEU A 114 -6.27 -13.08 -5.97
C LEU A 114 -7.51 -13.93 -5.70
N GLU A 115 -7.33 -15.02 -4.97
CA GLU A 115 -8.44 -15.86 -4.51
C GLU A 115 -9.25 -15.14 -3.42
N ALA A 116 -10.56 -15.37 -3.35
CA ALA A 116 -11.43 -14.69 -2.37
C ALA A 116 -10.97 -14.89 -0.90
N ARG A 117 -10.48 -16.10 -0.56
CA ARG A 117 -9.91 -16.41 0.77
C ARG A 117 -8.63 -15.63 1.06
N GLU A 118 -7.86 -15.33 0.02
CA GLU A 118 -6.60 -14.61 0.11
C GLU A 118 -6.87 -13.12 0.28
N VAL A 119 -7.78 -12.55 -0.50
CA VAL A 119 -8.31 -11.20 -0.29
C VAL A 119 -8.79 -11.04 1.16
N GLN A 120 -9.62 -11.96 1.65
CA GLN A 120 -10.08 -11.94 3.04
C GLN A 120 -8.92 -11.93 4.04
N SER A 121 -7.97 -12.86 3.88
CA SER A 121 -6.86 -13.02 4.83
C SER A 121 -5.94 -11.80 4.85
N LYS A 122 -5.69 -11.20 3.68
CA LYS A 122 -4.87 -9.98 3.55
C LYS A 122 -5.55 -8.76 4.18
N ILE A 123 -6.85 -8.54 3.90
CA ILE A 123 -7.61 -7.42 4.50
C ILE A 123 -7.71 -7.58 6.03
N GLU A 124 -7.86 -8.80 6.54
CA GLU A 124 -7.90 -9.06 7.98
C GLU A 124 -6.50 -9.06 8.65
N GLY A 125 -5.42 -8.80 7.89
CA GLY A 125 -4.05 -8.78 8.39
C GLY A 125 -3.51 -10.16 8.83
N ARG A 126 -4.11 -11.25 8.34
CA ARG A 126 -3.68 -12.64 8.63
C ARG A 126 -2.69 -13.18 7.59
N PHE A 127 -2.47 -12.46 6.51
CA PHE A 127 -1.51 -12.78 5.46
C PHE A 127 -0.87 -11.49 4.96
N PRO A 128 0.46 -11.46 4.67
CA PRO A 128 1.12 -10.27 4.15
C PRO A 128 0.46 -9.76 2.87
N MET A 129 0.43 -8.44 2.71
CA MET A 129 -0.10 -7.76 1.53
C MET A 129 1.00 -6.87 0.95
N THR A 130 1.25 -6.93 -0.34
CA THR A 130 2.18 -5.99 -0.99
C THR A 130 1.51 -4.63 -1.23
N LEU A 131 2.32 -3.59 -1.42
CA LEU A 131 1.82 -2.25 -1.72
C LEU A 131 1.06 -2.22 -3.08
N GLU A 132 1.49 -3.04 -4.03
CA GLU A 132 0.80 -3.23 -5.31
C GLU A 132 -0.58 -3.88 -5.12
N GLU A 133 -0.66 -4.97 -4.35
CA GLU A 133 -1.94 -5.62 -4.03
C GLU A 133 -2.88 -4.65 -3.31
N PHE A 134 -2.35 -3.84 -2.38
CA PHE A 134 -3.10 -2.79 -1.72
C PHE A 134 -3.63 -1.76 -2.74
N ALA A 135 -2.80 -1.28 -3.67
CA ALA A 135 -3.21 -0.35 -4.72
C ALA A 135 -4.33 -0.93 -5.59
N ARG A 136 -4.21 -2.19 -6.01
CA ARG A 136 -5.21 -2.91 -6.82
C ARG A 136 -6.55 -3.04 -6.08
N LEU A 137 -6.51 -3.48 -4.81
CA LEU A 137 -7.69 -3.62 -3.97
C LEU A 137 -8.36 -2.26 -3.71
N HIS A 138 -7.58 -1.26 -3.27
CA HIS A 138 -8.07 0.08 -2.95
C HIS A 138 -8.76 0.70 -4.17
N ARG A 139 -8.09 0.69 -5.33
CA ARG A 139 -8.67 1.15 -6.58
C ARG A 139 -9.98 0.47 -6.92
N TYR A 140 -10.00 -0.87 -6.90
CA TYR A 140 -11.17 -1.63 -7.30
C TYR A 140 -12.36 -1.31 -6.40
N ILE A 141 -12.17 -1.36 -5.08
CA ILE A 141 -13.22 -1.11 -4.09
C ILE A 141 -13.77 0.32 -4.24
N GLU A 142 -12.89 1.31 -4.35
CA GLU A 142 -13.28 2.71 -4.46
C GLU A 142 -13.93 3.03 -5.81
N SER A 143 -13.58 2.32 -6.88
CA SER A 143 -14.29 2.44 -8.17
C SER A 143 -15.74 1.94 -8.14
N ARG A 144 -16.18 1.32 -7.04
CA ARG A 144 -17.53 0.78 -6.83
C ARG A 144 -18.34 1.55 -5.77
N THR A 145 -17.71 2.53 -5.11
CA THR A 145 -18.34 3.36 -4.08
C THR A 145 -18.98 4.60 -4.72
#